data_AF-A0A8J9SAU2-F1
#
_entry.id   AF-A0A8J9SAU2-F1
#
_cell.length_a   1.000
_cell.length_b   1.000
_cell.length_c   1.000
_cell.angle_alpha   90.00
_cell.angle_beta   90.00
_cell.angle_gamma   90.00
#
_symmetry.space_group_name_H-M   'P 1'
#
loop_
_entity.id
_entity.type
_entity.pdbx_description
1 polymer ?
#
loop_
_entity_poly.entity_id
_entity_poly.type
_entity_poly.pdbx_seq_one_letter_code
_entity_poly.pdbx_strand_id
1 'polypeptide(L)'
;VYYRGFTRAFLAGETDSTEELLASCGRAVDRVSRGKQIVLIDGVGFPAVGSICGTDNAQVLRACSYPFSETQRRNMGVVLVGGVGVGGAIDSFNMNAAYFEQSRVKVLGAIFNKLPETGFYSLENCRAQVSAYFRQNEKQVRLGRELFGFVPLYPFHSKSDSMSITEDFIEVFGAHVDIQGILRESAKLKEAGDMNISSRVEPDVKRRKLSTSRPKRRREEIEALAVKSGAKKSA
;
A
#
# COMPACT_ATOMS: atom_id res chain seq x y z
N VAL A 1 4.38 -13.69 3.11
CA VAL A 1 3.39 -14.09 4.15
C VAL A 1 2.32 -14.99 3.54
N TYR A 2 1.64 -14.56 2.48
CA TYR A 2 0.65 -15.40 1.81
C TYR A 2 1.27 -16.38 0.83
N TYR A 3 0.69 -17.56 0.77
CA TYR A 3 1.03 -18.63 -0.15
C TYR A 3 -0.25 -19.34 -0.63
N ARG A 4 -0.12 -20.21 -1.64
CA ARG A 4 -1.28 -20.94 -2.17
C ARG A 4 -1.94 -21.75 -1.05
N GLY A 5 -3.25 -21.57 -0.88
CA GLY A 5 -4.02 -22.24 0.18
C GLY A 5 -4.00 -21.54 1.54
N PHE A 6 -3.21 -20.47 1.73
CA PHE A 6 -3.12 -19.75 3.01
C PHE A 6 -4.49 -19.33 3.53
N THR A 7 -5.33 -18.73 2.68
CA THR A 7 -6.66 -18.26 3.08
C THR A 7 -7.54 -19.37 3.64
N ARG A 8 -7.50 -20.57 3.05
CA ARG A 8 -8.27 -21.72 3.53
C ARG A 8 -7.71 -22.23 4.86
N ALA A 9 -6.39 -22.29 4.99
CA ALA A 9 -5.73 -22.68 6.23
C ALA A 9 -6.00 -21.68 7.36
N PHE A 10 -6.03 -20.37 7.08
CA PHE A 10 -6.36 -19.34 8.04
C PHE A 10 -7.80 -19.50 8.54
N LEU A 11 -8.76 -19.67 7.63
CA LEU A 11 -10.16 -19.94 8.01
C LEU A 11 -10.33 -21.24 8.81
N ALA A 12 -9.47 -22.23 8.58
CA ALA A 12 -9.44 -23.47 9.34
C ALA A 12 -8.72 -23.35 10.70
N GLY A 13 -8.12 -22.20 11.01
CA GLY A 13 -7.37 -21.97 12.25
C GLY A 13 -6.04 -22.70 12.31
N GLU A 14 -5.41 -22.93 11.15
CA GLU A 14 -4.18 -23.72 11.00
C GLU A 14 -2.94 -22.86 10.71
N THR A 15 -3.09 -21.54 10.75
CA THR A 15 -2.02 -20.56 10.57
C THR A 15 -1.79 -19.76 11.85
N ASP A 16 -0.85 -18.83 11.80
CA ASP A 16 -0.73 -17.78 12.79
C ASP A 16 -2.02 -16.93 12.88
N SER A 17 -2.30 -16.42 14.07
CA SER A 17 -3.42 -15.50 14.31
C SER A 17 -3.17 -14.15 13.63
N THR A 18 -4.22 -13.34 13.47
CA THR A 18 -4.11 -11.96 12.98
C THR A 18 -3.05 -11.16 13.76
N GLU A 19 -3.07 -11.25 15.09
CA GLU A 19 -2.11 -10.57 15.97
C GLU A 19 -0.67 -11.04 15.72
N GLU A 20 -0.45 -12.35 15.60
CA GLU A 20 0.87 -12.94 15.34
C GLU A 20 1.41 -12.49 13.97
N LEU A 21 0.55 -12.49 12.94
CA LEU A 21 0.88 -12.05 11.59
C LEU A 21 1.26 -10.56 11.54
N LEU A 22 0.44 -9.68 12.14
CA LEU A 22 0.71 -8.24 12.19
C LEU A 22 2.00 -7.95 12.97
N ALA A 23 2.20 -8.60 14.12
CA ALA A 23 3.41 -8.44 14.91
C ALA A 23 4.65 -8.92 14.16
N SER A 24 4.53 -9.98 13.35
CA SER A 24 5.60 -10.46 12.48
C SER A 24 5.97 -9.43 11.41
N CYS A 25 4.98 -8.83 10.75
CA CYS A 25 5.20 -7.75 9.78
C CYS A 25 5.90 -6.54 10.42
N GLY A 26 5.42 -6.08 11.58
CA GLY A 26 6.01 -4.95 12.30
C GLY A 26 7.47 -5.20 12.67
N ARG A 27 7.79 -6.37 13.27
CA ARG A 27 9.17 -6.75 13.61
C ARG A 27 10.08 -6.84 12.40
N ALA A 28 9.57 -7.28 11.25
CA ALA A 28 10.36 -7.35 10.02
C ALA A 28 10.71 -5.94 9.52
N VAL A 29 9.74 -5.02 9.50
CA VAL A 29 9.97 -3.63 9.12
C VAL A 29 10.91 -2.92 10.11
N ASP A 30 10.71 -3.10 11.42
CA ASP A 30 11.58 -2.52 12.46
C ASP A 30 13.05 -3.00 12.34
N ARG A 31 13.25 -4.22 11.82
CA ARG A 31 14.60 -4.75 11.57
C ARG A 31 15.23 -4.11 10.34
N VAL A 32 14.46 -4.01 9.25
CA VAL A 32 14.94 -3.43 7.98
C VAL A 32 15.17 -1.92 8.10
N SER A 33 14.42 -1.23 8.97
CA SER A 33 14.51 0.22 9.15
C SER A 33 15.75 0.69 9.91
N ARG A 34 16.46 -0.19 10.61
CA ARG A 34 17.65 0.18 11.39
C ARG A 34 18.71 0.83 10.50
N GLY A 35 19.10 2.06 10.86
CA GLY A 35 20.11 2.83 10.13
C GLY A 35 19.65 3.33 8.76
N LYS A 36 18.35 3.27 8.44
CA LYS A 36 17.80 3.79 7.18
C LYS A 36 17.16 5.16 7.41
N GLN A 37 17.41 6.09 6.51
CA GLN A 37 16.76 7.41 6.52
C GLN A 37 15.32 7.33 6.02
N ILE A 38 15.08 6.46 5.03
CA ILE A 38 13.78 6.27 4.38
C ILE A 38 13.49 4.78 4.32
N VAL A 39 12.24 4.42 4.61
CA VAL A 39 11.71 3.07 4.43
C VAL A 39 10.44 3.19 3.61
N LEU A 40 10.44 2.56 2.43
CA LEU A 40 9.25 2.39 1.62
C LEU A 40 8.65 1.01 1.90
N ILE A 41 7.36 0.97 2.22
CA ILE A 41 6.63 -0.27 2.46
C ILE A 41 5.64 -0.43 1.32
N ASP A 42 5.88 -1.42 0.47
CA ASP A 42 4.97 -1.74 -0.61
C ASP A 42 3.81 -2.61 -0.10
N GLY A 43 2.59 -2.20 -0.44
CA GLY A 43 1.39 -2.95 -0.15
C GLY A 43 1.16 -4.04 -1.19
N VAL A 44 0.31 -5.02 -0.89
CA VAL A 44 -0.07 -6.04 -1.88
C VAL A 44 -1.44 -5.72 -2.46
N GLY A 45 -1.54 -5.67 -3.78
CA GLY A 45 -2.80 -5.46 -4.50
C GLY A 45 -3.53 -4.18 -4.09
N PHE A 46 -4.86 -4.26 -3.93
CA PHE A 46 -5.70 -3.15 -3.51
C PHE A 46 -5.84 -3.08 -1.97
N PRO A 47 -6.31 -1.96 -1.39
CA PRO A 47 -6.24 -1.71 0.06
C PRO A 47 -6.82 -2.81 0.97
N ALA A 48 -7.85 -3.52 0.52
CA ALA A 48 -8.52 -4.55 1.32
C ALA A 48 -7.92 -5.95 1.20
N VAL A 49 -6.87 -6.15 0.39
CA VAL A 49 -6.17 -7.44 0.29
C VAL A 49 -5.63 -7.82 1.66
N GLY A 50 -5.96 -9.03 2.14
CA GLY A 50 -5.62 -9.50 3.48
C GLY A 50 -6.74 -9.32 4.53
N SER A 51 -7.85 -8.64 4.18
CA SER A 51 -9.00 -8.42 5.08
C SER A 51 -9.59 -9.69 5.68
N ILE A 52 -9.61 -10.80 4.93
CA ILE A 52 -10.06 -12.12 5.45
C ILE A 52 -9.22 -12.60 6.65
N CYS A 53 -7.96 -12.19 6.72
CA CYS A 53 -7.05 -12.51 7.83
C CYS A 53 -6.98 -11.40 8.88
N GLY A 54 -7.75 -10.32 8.74
CA GLY A 54 -7.62 -9.12 9.58
C GLY A 54 -6.30 -8.36 9.38
N THR A 55 -5.61 -8.60 8.27
CA THR A 55 -4.29 -8.07 7.94
C THR A 55 -4.36 -7.33 6.60
N ASP A 56 -5.40 -6.53 6.39
CA ASP A 56 -5.48 -5.67 5.22
C ASP A 56 -4.35 -4.62 5.20
N ASN A 57 -4.15 -3.94 4.07
CA ASN A 57 -3.04 -2.99 3.95
C ASN A 57 -3.15 -1.83 4.96
N ALA A 58 -4.34 -1.49 5.47
CA ALA A 58 -4.47 -0.48 6.51
C ALA A 58 -4.04 -1.01 7.89
N GLN A 59 -4.35 -2.27 8.22
CA GLN A 59 -3.86 -2.92 9.44
C GLN A 59 -2.35 -3.17 9.39
N VAL A 60 -1.82 -3.62 8.25
CA VAL A 60 -0.38 -3.81 8.05
C VAL A 60 0.36 -2.49 8.16
N LEU A 61 -0.16 -1.41 7.55
CA LEU A 61 0.41 -0.07 7.68
C LEU A 61 0.51 0.36 9.14
N ARG A 62 -0.52 0.14 9.95
CA ARG A 62 -0.51 0.45 11.39
C ARG A 62 0.51 -0.40 12.15
N ALA A 63 0.62 -1.68 11.83
CA ALA A 63 1.58 -2.58 12.46
C ALA A 63 3.03 -2.30 12.06
N CYS A 64 3.26 -1.68 10.89
CA CYS A 64 4.58 -1.39 10.34
C CYS A 64 4.98 0.08 10.45
N SER A 65 4.12 0.95 10.98
CA SER A 65 4.44 2.38 11.10
C SER A 65 5.54 2.62 12.15
N TYR A 66 6.04 3.86 12.20
CA TYR A 66 7.21 4.20 13.02
C TYR A 66 7.02 3.81 14.50
N PRO A 67 7.93 3.04 15.09
CA PRO A 67 7.85 2.74 16.51
C PRO A 67 7.99 4.03 17.33
N PHE A 68 7.10 4.20 18.31
CA PHE A 68 7.19 5.28 19.30
C PHE A 68 7.53 4.72 20.69
N SER A 69 6.89 3.61 21.07
CA SER A 69 7.21 2.80 22.24
C SER A 69 7.07 1.32 21.91
N GLU A 70 7.19 0.44 22.89
CA GLU A 70 6.96 -1.01 22.71
C GLU A 70 5.54 -1.33 22.21
N THR A 71 4.56 -0.51 22.58
CA THR A 71 3.13 -0.75 22.28
C THR A 71 2.53 0.30 21.36
N GLN A 72 3.15 1.49 21.24
CA GLN A 72 2.62 2.58 20.43
C GLN A 72 3.43 2.77 19.16
N ARG A 73 2.71 3.00 18.05
CA ARG A 73 3.29 3.37 16.76
C ARG A 73 2.72 4.69 16.28
N ARG A 74 3.54 5.47 15.58
CA ARG A 74 3.17 6.77 15.00
C ARG A 74 2.30 6.58 13.75
N ASN A 75 1.70 7.66 13.29
CA ASN A 75 0.97 7.64 12.02
C ASN A 75 1.95 7.50 10.84
N MET A 76 1.52 6.77 9.82
CA MET A 76 2.16 6.69 8.52
C MET A 76 1.11 6.97 7.45
N GLY A 77 1.56 7.56 6.34
CA GLY A 77 0.71 7.89 5.21
C GLY A 77 0.79 6.83 4.12
N VAL A 78 -0.16 6.87 3.19
CA VAL A 78 -0.14 6.04 1.98
C VAL A 78 -0.20 6.91 0.73
N VAL A 79 0.57 6.54 -0.28
CA VAL A 79 0.46 7.05 -1.65
C VAL A 79 -0.24 5.96 -2.47
N LEU A 80 -1.30 6.32 -3.19
CA LEU A 80 -2.02 5.39 -4.05
C LEU A 80 -1.45 5.40 -5.47
N VAL A 81 -1.24 4.23 -6.06
CA VAL A 81 -0.83 4.12 -7.46
C VAL A 81 -2.06 3.80 -8.31
N GLY A 82 -2.50 4.77 -9.11
CA GLY A 82 -3.62 4.66 -10.04
C GLY A 82 -3.19 4.20 -11.43
N GLY A 83 -4.16 3.73 -12.21
CA GLY A 83 -3.96 3.31 -13.60
C GLY A 83 -4.23 4.42 -14.62
N VAL A 84 -4.43 4.01 -15.87
CA VAL A 84 -4.67 4.88 -17.02
C VAL A 84 -6.11 5.42 -17.08
N GLY A 85 -6.32 6.43 -17.93
CA GLY A 85 -7.63 7.06 -18.14
C GLY A 85 -7.90 8.18 -17.14
N VAL A 86 -9.12 8.73 -17.17
CA VAL A 86 -9.54 9.82 -16.28
C VAL A 86 -10.57 9.31 -15.27
N GLY A 87 -11.75 8.89 -15.75
CA GLY A 87 -12.83 8.40 -14.88
C GLY A 87 -12.39 7.21 -14.03
N GLY A 88 -11.96 6.11 -14.65
CA GLY A 88 -11.53 4.92 -13.92
C GLY A 88 -10.35 5.15 -12.97
N ALA A 89 -9.45 6.07 -13.33
CA ALA A 89 -8.33 6.46 -12.48
C ALA A 89 -8.79 7.19 -11.22
N ILE A 90 -9.70 8.16 -11.36
CA ILE A 90 -10.30 8.93 -10.27
C ILE A 90 -11.20 8.05 -9.40
N ASP A 91 -12.04 7.21 -10.00
CA ASP A 91 -12.95 6.30 -9.29
C ASP A 91 -12.16 5.30 -8.43
N SER A 92 -11.14 4.68 -9.02
CA SER A 92 -10.23 3.79 -8.30
C SER A 92 -9.52 4.51 -7.16
N PHE A 93 -9.00 5.72 -7.40
CA PHE A 93 -8.39 6.53 -6.35
C PHE A 93 -9.36 6.78 -5.21
N ASN A 94 -10.57 7.28 -5.50
CA ASN A 94 -11.55 7.65 -4.49
C ASN A 94 -12.03 6.43 -3.68
N MET A 95 -12.30 5.32 -4.34
CA MET A 95 -12.71 4.07 -3.69
C MET A 95 -11.63 3.56 -2.75
N ASN A 96 -10.38 3.49 -3.23
CA ASN A 96 -9.25 3.03 -2.44
C ASN A 96 -8.93 3.99 -1.29
N ALA A 97 -9.03 5.29 -1.53
CA ALA A 97 -8.81 6.31 -0.53
C ALA A 97 -9.87 6.25 0.59
N ALA A 98 -11.14 6.02 0.25
CA ALA A 98 -12.21 5.86 1.23
C ALA A 98 -11.96 4.67 2.18
N TYR A 99 -11.38 3.58 1.68
CA TYR A 99 -11.02 2.43 2.52
C TYR A 99 -9.99 2.78 3.61
N PHE A 100 -8.93 3.51 3.22
CA PHE A 100 -7.93 4.00 4.17
C PHE A 100 -8.48 5.07 5.11
N GLU A 101 -9.33 5.98 4.61
CA GLU A 101 -10.03 7.00 5.42
C GLU A 101 -10.85 6.35 6.55
N GLN A 102 -11.63 5.30 6.23
CA GLN A 102 -12.42 4.55 7.22
C GLN A 102 -11.52 3.96 8.31
N SER A 103 -10.32 3.52 7.91
CA SER A 103 -9.30 3.02 8.81
C SER A 103 -8.47 4.13 9.45
N ARG A 104 -8.86 5.42 9.35
CA ARG A 104 -8.13 6.60 9.84
C ARG A 104 -6.66 6.67 9.41
N VAL A 105 -6.35 6.14 8.22
CA VAL A 105 -5.03 6.24 7.60
C VAL A 105 -5.04 7.42 6.65
N LYS A 106 -4.00 8.27 6.75
CA LYS A 106 -3.87 9.44 5.88
C LYS A 106 -3.43 8.99 4.49
N VAL A 107 -4.27 9.25 3.49
CA VAL A 107 -3.88 9.19 2.09
C VAL A 107 -3.18 10.51 1.74
N LEU A 108 -1.90 10.45 1.42
CA LEU A 108 -1.09 11.61 1.07
C LEU A 108 -1.45 12.13 -0.33
N GLY A 109 -1.74 11.21 -1.25
CA GLY A 109 -1.91 11.55 -2.64
C GLY A 109 -1.84 10.35 -3.56
N ALA A 110 -1.55 10.61 -4.83
CA ALA A 110 -1.46 9.57 -5.86
C ALA A 110 -0.33 9.76 -6.87
N ILE A 111 0.07 8.63 -7.47
CA ILE A 111 0.83 8.55 -8.71
C ILE A 111 -0.04 7.82 -9.74
N PHE A 112 -0.18 8.33 -10.95
CA PHE A 112 -0.87 7.63 -12.03
C PHE A 112 0.15 7.03 -12.99
N ASN A 113 0.09 5.71 -13.17
CA ASN A 113 1.14 4.94 -13.83
C ASN A 113 0.70 4.34 -15.17
N LYS A 114 1.67 4.03 -16.02
CA LYS A 114 1.53 3.35 -17.32
C LYS A 114 0.71 4.15 -18.34
N LEU A 115 0.83 5.47 -18.32
CA LEU A 115 0.05 6.35 -19.19
C LEU A 115 0.58 6.30 -20.64
N PRO A 116 -0.27 6.02 -21.64
CA PRO A 116 0.14 6.07 -23.04
C PRO A 116 0.72 7.44 -23.41
N GLU A 117 1.71 7.48 -24.30
CA GLU A 117 2.27 8.76 -24.76
C GLU A 117 1.29 9.53 -25.66
N THR A 118 0.48 8.81 -26.43
CA THR A 118 -0.44 9.37 -27.43
C THR A 118 -1.87 8.85 -27.26
N GLY A 119 -2.81 9.48 -27.98
CA GLY A 119 -4.22 9.11 -27.97
C GLY A 119 -5.06 9.89 -26.96
N PHE A 120 -6.35 9.54 -26.87
CA PHE A 120 -7.32 10.28 -26.05
C PHE A 120 -6.96 10.29 -24.57
N TYR A 121 -6.49 9.15 -24.04
CA TYR A 121 -5.99 9.01 -22.66
C TYR A 121 -4.46 9.07 -22.59
N SER A 122 -3.84 9.95 -23.38
CA SER A 122 -2.40 10.20 -23.30
C SER A 122 -1.98 10.73 -21.93
N LEU A 123 -0.69 10.63 -21.62
CA LEU A 123 -0.09 11.17 -20.41
C LEU A 123 -0.45 12.63 -20.20
N GLU A 124 -0.34 13.46 -21.24
CA GLU A 124 -0.66 14.89 -21.16
C GLU A 124 -2.14 15.12 -20.86
N ASN A 125 -3.03 14.44 -21.59
CA ASN A 125 -4.48 14.59 -21.40
C ASN A 125 -4.92 14.11 -20.02
N CYS A 126 -4.45 12.94 -19.59
CA CYS A 126 -4.71 12.42 -18.25
C CYS A 126 -4.15 13.36 -17.18
N ARG A 127 -2.91 13.84 -17.34
CA ARG A 127 -2.31 14.83 -16.42
C ARG A 127 -3.18 16.05 -16.29
N ALA A 128 -3.63 16.65 -17.39
CA ALA A 128 -4.47 17.85 -17.37
C ALA A 128 -5.78 17.62 -16.62
N GLN A 129 -6.53 16.56 -16.98
CA GLN A 129 -7.87 16.31 -16.46
C GLN A 129 -7.86 15.83 -14.99
N VAL A 130 -6.97 14.90 -14.64
CA VAL A 130 -6.85 14.42 -13.26
C VAL A 130 -6.32 15.54 -12.36
N SER A 131 -5.40 16.37 -12.83
CA SER A 131 -4.95 17.54 -12.07
C SER A 131 -6.07 18.56 -11.84
N ALA A 132 -6.93 18.79 -12.85
CA ALA A 132 -8.10 19.64 -12.68
C ALA A 132 -9.03 19.10 -11.58
N TYR A 133 -9.30 17.78 -11.58
CA TYR A 133 -10.11 17.15 -10.53
C TYR A 133 -9.53 17.37 -9.12
N PHE A 134 -8.23 17.10 -8.90
CA PHE A 134 -7.63 17.28 -7.57
C PHE A 134 -7.60 18.73 -7.10
N ARG A 135 -7.50 19.70 -8.03
CA ARG A 135 -7.54 21.14 -7.72
C ARG A 135 -8.95 21.66 -7.45
N GLN A 136 -9.96 21.17 -8.18
CA GLN A 136 -11.32 21.69 -8.13
C GLN A 136 -12.21 20.96 -7.14
N ASN A 137 -11.92 19.69 -6.85
CA ASN A 137 -12.72 18.91 -5.93
C ASN A 137 -12.43 19.30 -4.47
N GLU A 138 -13.40 19.90 -3.81
CA GLU A 138 -13.27 20.39 -2.43
C GLU A 138 -12.82 19.32 -1.43
N LYS A 139 -13.22 18.05 -1.62
CA LYS A 139 -12.80 16.96 -0.73
C LYS A 139 -11.30 16.74 -0.85
N GLN A 140 -10.74 16.71 -2.07
CA GLN A 140 -9.31 16.48 -2.25
C GLN A 140 -8.48 17.65 -1.72
N VAL A 141 -8.93 18.89 -1.97
CA VAL A 141 -8.29 20.12 -1.46
C VAL A 141 -8.32 20.15 0.07
N ARG A 142 -9.48 19.95 0.70
CA ARG A 142 -9.63 19.94 2.16
C ARG A 142 -8.79 18.84 2.82
N LEU A 143 -8.68 17.68 2.18
CA LEU A 143 -7.86 16.58 2.68
C LEU A 143 -6.38 16.76 2.36
N GLY A 144 -5.97 17.82 1.66
CA GLY A 144 -4.58 18.10 1.29
C GLY A 144 -3.95 16.95 0.54
N ARG A 145 -4.65 16.42 -0.48
CA ARG A 145 -4.16 15.31 -1.30
C ARG A 145 -3.42 15.81 -2.50
N GLU A 146 -2.19 15.35 -2.66
CA GLU A 146 -1.32 15.78 -3.75
C GLU A 146 -1.26 14.77 -4.90
N LEU A 147 -0.87 15.28 -6.07
CA LEU A 147 -0.53 14.45 -7.22
C LEU A 147 0.98 14.41 -7.32
N PHE A 148 1.56 13.27 -6.96
CA PHE A 148 3.00 13.09 -6.94
C PHE A 148 3.56 12.65 -8.28
N GLY A 149 2.76 12.20 -9.24
CA GLY A 149 3.32 11.87 -10.55
C GLY A 149 2.34 11.33 -11.58
N PHE A 150 2.77 11.43 -12.83
CA PHE A 150 2.11 10.86 -14.00
C PHE A 150 3.19 10.17 -14.83
N VAL A 151 3.29 8.85 -14.71
CA VAL A 151 4.39 8.05 -15.26
C VAL A 151 3.95 7.46 -16.61
N PRO A 152 4.75 7.64 -17.68
CA PRO A 152 4.43 7.09 -18.98
C PRO A 152 4.48 5.56 -18.96
N LEU A 153 3.77 4.95 -19.90
CA LEU A 153 3.98 3.55 -20.23
C LEU A 153 5.38 3.41 -20.78
N TYR A 154 6.28 2.85 -19.98
CA TYR A 154 7.63 2.57 -20.42
C TYR A 154 7.57 1.55 -21.58
N PRO A 155 8.03 1.90 -22.79
CA PRO A 155 7.99 0.97 -23.90
C PRO A 155 8.92 -0.21 -23.59
N PHE A 156 8.50 -1.41 -23.98
CA PHE A 156 9.36 -2.59 -23.86
C PHE A 156 10.54 -2.37 -24.82
N HIS A 157 11.68 -1.95 -24.28
CA HIS A 157 12.86 -1.71 -25.09
C HIS A 157 13.43 -3.04 -25.58
N SER A 158 13.93 -3.06 -26.82
CA SER A 158 14.67 -4.18 -27.40
C SER A 158 16.12 -4.29 -26.88
N LYS A 159 16.53 -3.45 -25.92
CA LYS A 159 17.86 -3.49 -25.30
C LYS A 159 18.02 -4.83 -24.58
N SER A 160 19.14 -5.53 -24.83
CA SER A 160 19.37 -6.88 -24.32
C SER A 160 19.91 -6.92 -22.88
N ASP A 161 20.38 -5.79 -22.35
CA ASP A 161 20.98 -5.73 -21.02
C ASP A 161 20.05 -5.13 -19.96
N SER A 162 19.75 -5.94 -18.95
CA SER A 162 18.85 -5.65 -17.83
C SER A 162 19.25 -4.42 -17.00
N MET A 163 20.54 -4.11 -16.88
CA MET A 163 21.00 -2.95 -16.12
C MET A 163 20.64 -1.63 -16.82
N SER A 164 20.90 -1.55 -18.13
CA SER A 164 20.55 -0.36 -18.93
C SER A 164 19.05 -0.04 -18.93
N ILE A 165 18.19 -1.07 -18.98
CA ILE A 165 16.72 -0.91 -18.88
C ILE A 165 16.34 -0.34 -17.51
N THR A 166 17.04 -0.75 -16.46
CA THR A 166 16.76 -0.30 -15.09
C THR A 166 17.14 1.16 -14.91
N GLU A 167 18.31 1.57 -15.41
CA GLU A 167 18.78 2.96 -15.35
C GLU A 167 17.85 3.91 -16.12
N ASP A 168 17.50 3.55 -17.36
CA ASP A 168 16.54 4.31 -18.17
C ASP A 168 15.19 4.45 -17.45
N PHE A 169 14.70 3.37 -16.83
CA PHE A 169 13.45 3.40 -16.07
C PHE A 169 13.56 4.31 -14.83
N ILE A 170 14.67 4.27 -14.10
CA ILE A 170 14.91 5.13 -12.94
C ILE A 170 14.91 6.60 -13.36
N GLU A 171 15.56 6.94 -14.47
CA GLU A 171 15.59 8.30 -15.00
C GLU A 171 14.18 8.77 -15.41
N VAL A 172 13.46 7.96 -16.19
CA VAL A 172 12.09 8.28 -16.61
C VAL A 172 11.17 8.40 -15.40
N PHE A 173 11.20 7.47 -14.46
CA PHE A 173 10.38 7.51 -13.26
C PHE A 173 10.71 8.74 -12.40
N GLY A 174 11.99 9.00 -12.18
CA GLY A 174 12.47 10.15 -11.41
C GLY A 174 12.07 11.49 -12.01
N ALA A 175 12.01 11.60 -13.34
CA ALA A 175 11.54 12.80 -14.04
C ALA A 175 10.01 13.00 -13.92
N HIS A 176 9.25 11.94 -13.68
CA HIS A 176 7.78 11.96 -13.69
C HIS A 176 7.13 11.89 -12.31
N VAL A 177 7.92 11.69 -11.26
CA VAL A 177 7.44 11.55 -9.87
C VAL A 177 8.17 12.53 -8.94
N ASP A 178 7.41 13.37 -8.25
CA ASP A 178 7.87 14.23 -7.16
C ASP A 178 8.15 13.41 -5.90
N ILE A 179 9.28 12.70 -5.91
CA ILE A 179 9.78 11.93 -4.76
C ILE A 179 9.97 12.86 -3.54
N GLN A 180 10.45 14.09 -3.78
CA GLN A 180 10.69 15.04 -2.70
C GLN A 180 9.39 15.48 -2.04
N GLY A 181 8.30 15.67 -2.81
CA GLY A 181 6.96 15.91 -2.29
C GLY A 181 6.46 14.79 -1.40
N ILE A 182 6.61 13.53 -1.85
CA ILE A 182 6.24 12.37 -1.02
C ILE A 182 6.99 12.39 0.31
N LEU A 183 8.29 12.67 0.30
CA LEU A 183 9.12 12.72 1.51
C LEU A 183 8.72 13.89 2.42
N ARG A 184 8.46 15.08 1.86
CA ARG A 184 7.99 16.26 2.62
C ARG A 184 6.66 15.98 3.31
N GLU A 185 5.66 15.46 2.59
CA GLU A 185 4.35 15.17 3.18
C GLU A 185 4.41 14.03 4.21
N SER A 186 5.29 13.05 3.99
CA SER A 186 5.55 11.99 4.97
C SER A 186 6.19 12.54 6.25
N ALA A 187 7.13 13.47 6.14
CA ALA A 187 7.78 14.11 7.28
C ALA A 187 6.79 14.96 8.10
N LYS A 188 5.98 15.80 7.43
CA LYS A 188 4.91 16.59 8.08
C LYS A 188 3.94 15.71 8.87
N LEU A 189 3.54 14.57 8.30
CA LEU A 189 2.63 13.64 8.98
C LEU A 189 3.28 13.03 10.24
N LYS A 190 4.57 12.69 10.17
CA LYS A 190 5.32 12.18 11.33
C LYS A 190 5.38 13.23 12.44
N GLU A 191 5.72 14.48 12.10
CA GLU A 191 5.81 15.60 13.05
C GLU A 191 4.44 15.94 13.68
N ALA A 192 3.37 15.98 12.89
CA ALA A 192 2.01 16.23 13.39
C ALA A 192 1.50 15.07 14.28
N GLY A 193 1.97 13.84 14.04
CA GLY A 193 1.73 12.70 14.90
C GLY A 193 2.34 12.89 16.28
N ASP A 194 3.57 13.38 16.35
CA ASP A 194 4.29 13.60 17.62
C ASP A 194 3.58 14.60 18.53
N MET A 195 2.97 15.64 17.96
CA MET A 195 2.22 16.63 18.74
C MET A 195 0.85 16.13 19.26
N ASN A 196 0.23 15.14 18.59
CA ASN A 196 -1.12 14.65 18.93
C ASN A 196 -1.15 13.36 19.78
N ILE A 197 -0.01 12.69 19.99
CA ILE A 197 0.06 11.42 20.75
C ILE A 197 -0.11 11.64 22.27
N SER A 198 0.01 12.87 22.77
CA SER A 198 -0.24 13.20 24.18
C SER A 198 -1.69 12.98 24.65
N SER A 199 -2.65 12.61 23.79
CA SER A 199 -4.08 12.59 24.14
C SER A 199 -4.94 11.44 23.60
N ARG A 200 -4.37 10.36 23.03
CA ARG A 200 -5.19 9.31 22.38
C ARG A 200 -5.29 8.00 23.15
N VAL A 201 -6.52 7.67 23.53
CA VAL A 201 -7.01 6.32 23.87
C VAL A 201 -7.17 5.51 22.57
N GLU A 202 -6.69 4.26 22.55
CA GLU A 202 -6.85 3.37 21.41
C GLU A 202 -8.34 3.11 21.12
N PRO A 203 -8.78 3.16 19.85
CA PRO A 203 -10.13 2.76 19.53
C PRO A 203 -10.31 1.25 19.71
N ASP A 204 -11.31 0.87 20.49
CA ASP A 204 -11.81 -0.51 20.65
C ASP A 204 -12.48 -0.98 19.35
N VAL A 205 -11.67 -1.36 18.37
CA VAL A 205 -12.16 -2.13 17.23
C VAL A 205 -12.36 -3.55 17.76
N LYS A 206 -13.60 -3.94 18.05
CA LYS A 206 -13.96 -5.32 18.41
C LYS A 206 -13.46 -6.29 17.33
N ARG A 207 -12.25 -6.82 17.52
CA ARG A 207 -11.67 -7.84 16.65
C ARG A 207 -12.48 -9.11 16.84
N ARG A 208 -13.25 -9.51 15.81
CA ARG A 208 -13.83 -10.85 15.77
C ARG A 208 -12.68 -11.85 15.65
N LYS A 209 -12.31 -12.46 16.78
CA LYS A 209 -11.37 -13.58 16.80
C LYS A 209 -12.05 -14.78 16.13
N LEU A 210 -11.54 -15.20 14.98
CA LEU A 210 -11.75 -16.58 14.53
C LEU A 210 -10.96 -17.48 15.49
N SER A 211 -11.63 -17.88 16.56
CA SER A 211 -11.08 -18.72 17.62
C SER A 211 -11.40 -20.19 17.32
N THR A 212 -10.59 -20.81 16.49
CA THR A 212 -10.45 -22.27 16.49
C THR A 212 -8.96 -22.60 16.44
N SER A 213 -8.35 -22.96 17.57
CA SER A 213 -6.95 -23.41 17.59
C SER A 213 -6.87 -24.86 17.14
N ARG A 214 -6.71 -25.09 15.84
CA ARG A 214 -6.31 -26.39 15.31
C ARG A 214 -4.78 -26.48 15.29
N PRO A 215 -4.21 -27.70 15.25
CA PRO A 215 -2.77 -27.86 15.07
C PRO A 215 -2.32 -27.15 13.78
N LYS A 216 -1.31 -26.27 13.88
CA LYS A 216 -0.76 -25.57 12.73
C LYS A 216 -0.12 -26.59 11.77
N ARG A 217 -0.62 -26.68 10.53
CA ARG A 217 -0.02 -27.53 9.49
C ARG A 217 1.22 -26.85 8.91
N ARG A 218 2.18 -27.64 8.42
CA ARG A 218 3.38 -27.06 7.78
C ARG A 218 2.99 -26.34 6.49
N ARG A 219 3.65 -25.21 6.20
CA ARG A 219 3.42 -24.44 4.98
C ARG A 219 3.51 -25.30 3.72
N GLU A 220 4.51 -26.17 3.64
CA GLU A 220 4.74 -27.10 2.52
C GLU A 220 3.54 -28.03 2.29
N GLU A 221 2.96 -28.56 3.36
CA GLU A 221 1.77 -29.43 3.30
C GLU A 221 0.55 -28.67 2.78
N ILE A 222 0.34 -27.44 3.27
CA ILE A 222 -0.79 -26.60 2.84
C ILE A 222 -0.63 -26.21 1.37
N GLU A 223 0.56 -25.80 0.94
CA GLU A 223 0.84 -25.45 -0.45
C GLU A 223 0.67 -26.66 -1.38
N ALA A 224 1.20 -27.82 -0.99
CA ALA A 224 1.06 -29.06 -1.76
C ALA A 224 -0.40 -29.48 -1.92
N LEU A 225 -1.19 -29.41 -0.84
CA LEU A 225 -2.63 -29.69 -0.89
C LEU A 225 -3.37 -28.70 -1.79
N ALA A 226 -3.06 -27.40 -1.67
CA ALA A 226 -3.68 -26.36 -2.49
C ALA A 226 -3.40 -26.57 -3.97
N VAL A 227 -2.15 -26.91 -4.34
CA VAL A 227 -1.77 -27.24 -5.72
C VAL A 227 -2.51 -28.48 -6.20
N LYS A 228 -2.58 -29.55 -5.39
CA LYS A 228 -3.33 -30.77 -5.72
C LYS A 228 -4.82 -30.49 -5.95
N SER A 229 -5.40 -29.53 -5.23
CA SER A 229 -6.78 -29.06 -5.40
C SER A 229 -6.96 -28.00 -6.50
N GLY A 230 -5.96 -27.77 -7.36
CA GLY A 230 -6.07 -26.88 -8.52
C GLY A 230 -5.87 -25.38 -8.24
N ALA A 231 -5.34 -24.99 -7.07
CA ALA A 231 -5.08 -23.59 -6.77
C ALA A 231 -3.96 -23.03 -7.67
N LYS A 232 -4.25 -21.93 -8.38
CA LYS A 232 -3.26 -21.16 -9.15
C LYS A 232 -2.38 -20.32 -8.22
N LYS A 233 -1.24 -19.83 -8.73
CA LYS A 233 -0.39 -18.89 -7.98
C LYS A 233 -1.21 -17.61 -7.80
N SER A 234 -1.24 -17.08 -6.59
CA SER A 234 -1.73 -15.72 -6.37
C SER A 234 -0.88 -14.78 -7.22
N ALA A 235 -1.54 -13.93 -8.01
CA ALA A 235 -0.91 -12.85 -8.75
C ALA A 235 -0.42 -11.76 -7.80
#